data_AF-A0A7W1LST9-F1
#
_entry.id   AF-A0A7W1LST9-F1
#
_cell.length_a   1.000
_cell.length_b   1.000
_cell.length_c   1.000
_cell.angle_alpha   90.00
_cell.angle_beta   90.00
_cell.angle_gamma   90.00
#
_symmetry.space_group_name_H-M   'P 1'
#
loop_
_entity.id
_entity.type
_entity.pdbx_description
1 polymer ?
#
loop_
_entity_poly.entity_id
_entity_poly.type
_entity_poly.pdbx_seq_one_letter_code
_entity_poly.pdbx_strand_id
1 'polypeptide(L)'
;MAVVRRRLIVRGIVQGVGFRPHVHQLADELGLAGFVTNTADGVVVEIEGSAADVASFTDALVERAPPLAVIESVEQHEVPATGTGTGSGSGPGSGRFEIRASVAGAAATLVSPDVGTCDACRADVAEAGDRRHGYAFTNCTNCGPRYSIVTTIPYDRANTTMAAFTMCADCRAEYEDVRDRRFHAQPVCCPSCGPRLSTTINEIATAIRDGEIVAVKGLGGYHLAVLASSEPAVARLRARKHREAKPFALMAGDLDAVNGLCVLDDAERELLASPARPIVVLQARADADVATSVAPGLHELAVMLPYTPLHHLLLDAVGEPIVLTSGNVADEPIAYRDDDASTRLTPIADRVLGHDRPIQTRVEDSVVRVVDGAPYPLRRSRGYAPSPISVPWDAPRPVLACGAELKSTIALARDRHVFVSQHLGDLKNHEAYRSFREAIEHVGRLFEIAPAVIAHDLHPDYLSTSYALDLAEELGVESVAVQHHHAHIASCLADNGHEGPVIGVAFDGMGYGADGTAWGGEILVADLASFERVGHLAPVPLPGGDAATDQPWR
;
A
#
# COMPACT_ATOMS: atom_id res chain seq x y z
N MET A 1 37.97 -14.62 26.14
CA MET A 1 36.76 -15.37 25.73
C MET A 1 36.92 -15.74 24.26
N ALA A 2 36.35 -16.86 23.82
CA ALA A 2 36.37 -17.21 22.40
C ALA A 2 35.58 -16.17 21.62
N VAL A 3 36.24 -15.52 20.64
CA VAL A 3 35.60 -14.59 19.72
C VAL A 3 34.90 -15.43 18.66
N VAL A 4 33.62 -15.16 18.44
CA VAL A 4 32.82 -15.80 17.39
C VAL A 4 32.39 -14.74 16.39
N ARG A 5 32.25 -15.14 15.13
CA ARG A 5 31.69 -14.30 14.08
C ARG A 5 30.53 -15.02 13.42
N ARG A 6 29.43 -14.32 13.27
CA ARG A 6 28.22 -14.83 12.62
C ARG A 6 27.84 -13.94 11.45
N ARG A 7 27.42 -14.58 10.36
CA ARG A 7 26.67 -13.95 9.28
C ARG A 7 25.20 -14.28 9.46
N LEU A 8 24.36 -13.27 9.51
CA LEU A 8 22.91 -13.37 9.54
C LEU A 8 22.37 -12.92 8.19
N ILE A 9 21.42 -13.67 7.64
CA ILE A 9 20.64 -13.26 6.46
C ILE A 9 19.20 -13.11 6.94
N VAL A 10 18.73 -11.87 7.01
CA VAL A 10 17.39 -11.52 7.49
C VAL A 10 16.49 -11.27 6.29
N ARG A 11 15.39 -12.01 6.19
CA ARG A 11 14.40 -11.89 5.09
C ARG A 11 13.04 -11.42 5.61
N GLY A 12 12.28 -10.81 4.72
CA GLY A 12 10.97 -10.21 4.99
C GLY A 12 10.92 -8.73 4.60
N ILE A 13 10.02 -7.96 5.20
CA ILE A 13 9.96 -6.50 5.05
C ILE A 13 11.02 -5.89 5.96
N VAL A 14 12.27 -5.86 5.50
CA VAL A 14 13.43 -5.38 6.27
C VAL A 14 14.22 -4.28 5.57
N GLN A 15 13.78 -3.85 4.39
CA GLN A 15 14.36 -2.70 3.68
C GLN A 15 13.41 -1.51 3.67
N GLY A 16 13.96 -0.30 3.80
CA GLY A 16 13.17 0.94 3.87
C GLY A 16 12.39 1.14 5.17
N VAL A 17 12.59 0.28 6.18
CA VAL A 17 11.83 0.27 7.45
C VAL A 17 12.70 0.63 8.67
N GLY A 18 13.86 1.26 8.46
CA GLY A 18 14.78 1.60 9.55
C GLY A 18 15.60 0.42 10.09
N PHE A 19 15.64 -0.72 9.39
CA PHE A 19 16.34 -1.92 9.86
C PHE A 19 17.87 -1.76 9.95
N ARG A 20 18.53 -1.18 8.94
CA ARG A 20 19.98 -0.92 8.96
C ARG A 20 20.39 -0.02 10.17
N PRO A 21 19.69 1.11 10.43
CA PRO A 21 19.82 1.87 11.67
C PRO A 21 19.72 1.03 12.95
N HIS A 22 18.66 0.22 13.07
CA HIS A 22 18.42 -0.61 14.24
C HIS A 22 19.55 -1.61 14.47
N VAL A 23 19.99 -2.30 13.41
CA VAL A 23 21.13 -3.24 13.46
C VAL A 23 22.41 -2.56 13.94
N HIS A 24 22.71 -1.36 13.42
CA HIS A 24 23.89 -0.61 13.83
C HIS A 24 23.82 -0.20 15.31
N GLN A 25 22.69 0.35 15.75
CA GLN A 25 22.49 0.72 17.16
C GLN A 25 22.64 -0.48 18.09
N LEU A 26 22.05 -1.62 17.73
CA LEU A 26 22.14 -2.84 18.53
C LEU A 26 23.58 -3.38 18.59
N ALA A 27 24.33 -3.30 17.48
CA ALA A 27 25.73 -3.70 17.46
C ALA A 27 26.60 -2.80 18.35
N ASP A 28 26.37 -1.49 18.32
CA ASP A 28 27.06 -0.52 19.17
C ASP A 28 26.75 -0.72 20.66
N GLU A 29 25.47 -0.95 21.00
CA GLU A 29 25.02 -1.24 22.38
C GLU A 29 25.73 -2.46 22.98
N LEU A 30 25.98 -3.49 22.15
CA LEU A 30 26.61 -4.74 22.55
C LEU A 30 28.13 -4.77 22.30
N GLY A 31 28.71 -3.67 21.80
CA GLY A 31 30.15 -3.58 21.52
C GLY A 31 30.65 -4.54 20.43
N LEU A 32 29.79 -4.90 19.48
CA LEU A 32 30.09 -5.83 18.39
C LEU A 32 30.75 -5.11 17.21
N ALA A 33 31.71 -5.76 16.55
CA ALA A 33 32.29 -5.28 15.29
C ALA A 33 31.63 -5.96 14.10
N GLY A 34 31.61 -5.32 12.93
CA GLY A 34 31.05 -5.95 11.74
C GLY A 34 30.40 -4.98 10.76
N PHE A 35 29.34 -5.42 10.08
CA PHE A 35 28.62 -4.56 9.16
C PHE A 35 27.19 -5.02 8.89
N VAL A 36 26.41 -4.12 8.32
CA VAL A 36 25.10 -4.39 7.71
C VAL A 36 25.04 -3.86 6.29
N THR A 37 24.41 -4.59 5.38
CA THR A 37 24.17 -4.15 4.00
C THR A 37 22.82 -4.67 3.49
N ASN A 38 22.15 -3.87 2.66
CA ASN A 38 21.00 -4.33 1.89
C ASN A 38 21.50 -5.12 0.68
N THR A 39 20.93 -6.29 0.46
CA THR A 39 21.15 -7.10 -0.74
C THR A 39 19.81 -7.39 -1.41
N ALA A 40 19.82 -8.09 -2.54
CA ALA A 40 18.58 -8.56 -3.13
C ALA A 40 17.90 -9.68 -2.28
N ASP A 41 18.66 -10.42 -1.47
CA ASP A 41 18.16 -11.48 -0.59
C ASP A 41 17.57 -10.98 0.74
N GLY A 42 17.60 -9.66 1.01
CA GLY A 42 17.15 -9.07 2.26
C GLY A 42 18.24 -8.19 2.90
N VAL A 43 18.46 -8.36 4.21
CA VAL A 43 19.53 -7.66 4.94
C VAL A 43 20.58 -8.66 5.39
N VAL A 44 21.83 -8.45 4.99
CA VAL A 44 22.96 -9.24 5.45
C VAL A 44 23.66 -8.49 6.58
N VAL A 45 23.78 -9.16 7.72
CA VAL A 45 24.48 -8.66 8.91
C VAL A 45 25.66 -9.58 9.18
N GLU A 46 26.83 -9.02 9.43
CA GLU A 46 27.94 -9.77 10.04
C GLU A 46 28.34 -9.12 11.34
N ILE A 47 28.44 -9.93 12.39
CA ILE A 47 28.83 -9.51 13.74
C ILE A 47 29.95 -10.38 14.27
N GLU A 48 30.94 -9.78 14.91
CA GLU A 48 32.07 -10.42 15.58
C GLU A 48 32.20 -9.89 17.00
N GLY A 49 32.30 -10.80 17.97
CA GLY A 49 32.41 -10.44 19.39
C GLY A 49 32.44 -11.65 20.30
N SER A 50 32.12 -11.46 21.58
CA SER A 50 31.98 -12.58 22.51
C SER A 50 30.78 -13.46 22.14
N ALA A 51 30.84 -14.76 22.42
CA ALA A 51 29.72 -15.66 22.13
C ALA A 51 28.40 -15.25 22.82
N ALA A 52 28.48 -14.64 24.01
CA ALA A 52 27.31 -14.16 24.74
C ALA A 52 26.70 -12.91 24.09
N ASP A 53 27.52 -11.96 23.66
CA ASP A 53 27.05 -10.72 23.03
C ASP A 53 26.46 -11.00 21.64
N VAL A 54 27.08 -11.91 20.87
CA VAL A 54 26.57 -12.33 19.56
C VAL A 54 25.23 -13.07 19.67
N ALA A 55 25.06 -13.91 20.70
CA ALA A 55 23.77 -14.54 20.99
C ALA A 55 22.73 -13.48 21.38
N SER A 56 23.06 -12.58 22.30
CA SER A 56 22.18 -11.49 22.75
C SER A 56 21.74 -10.58 21.60
N PHE A 57 22.64 -10.28 20.66
CA PHE A 57 22.32 -9.52 19.45
C PHE A 57 21.27 -10.25 18.61
N THR A 58 21.41 -11.55 18.44
CA THR A 58 20.53 -12.34 17.58
C THR A 58 19.11 -12.37 18.13
N ASP A 59 18.95 -12.52 19.45
CA ASP A 59 17.65 -12.49 20.11
C ASP A 59 17.04 -11.08 20.03
N ALA A 60 17.82 -10.06 20.38
CA ALA A 60 17.37 -8.67 20.36
C ALA A 60 17.03 -8.13 18.96
N LEU A 61 17.68 -8.64 17.90
CA LEU A 61 17.42 -8.26 16.52
C LEU A 61 15.96 -8.51 16.10
N VAL A 62 15.37 -9.59 16.62
CA VAL A 62 13.98 -9.97 16.35
C VAL A 62 13.04 -9.32 17.36
N GLU A 63 13.35 -9.38 18.65
CA GLU A 63 12.49 -8.86 19.71
C GLU A 63 12.29 -7.34 19.67
N ARG A 64 13.33 -6.61 19.23
CA ARG A 64 13.35 -5.14 19.20
C ARG A 64 13.27 -4.59 17.78
N ALA A 65 12.80 -5.38 16.81
CA ALA A 65 12.72 -4.99 15.42
C ALA A 65 11.95 -3.66 15.23
N PRO A 66 12.32 -2.83 14.24
CA PRO A 66 11.60 -1.59 13.96
C PRO A 66 10.10 -1.80 13.74
N PRO A 67 9.23 -0.82 14.05
CA PRO A 67 7.76 -1.00 14.00
C PRO A 67 7.19 -1.40 12.64
N LEU A 68 7.88 -1.05 11.55
CA LEU A 68 7.47 -1.40 10.18
C LEU A 68 8.14 -2.68 9.66
N ALA A 69 9.08 -3.24 10.42
CA ALA A 69 9.80 -4.43 10.00
C ALA A 69 8.97 -5.68 10.25
N VAL A 70 8.89 -6.54 9.24
CA VAL A 70 8.31 -7.88 9.34
C VAL A 70 9.41 -8.86 9.00
N ILE A 71 9.95 -9.52 10.02
CA ILE A 71 11.00 -10.53 9.85
C ILE A 71 10.33 -11.89 9.64
N GLU A 72 10.58 -12.51 8.49
CA GLU A 72 10.05 -13.83 8.15
C GLU A 72 11.04 -14.95 8.49
N SER A 73 12.34 -14.68 8.33
CA SER A 73 13.39 -15.63 8.67
C SER A 73 14.71 -14.94 8.99
N VAL A 74 15.50 -15.59 9.84
CA VAL A 74 16.88 -15.21 10.16
C VAL A 74 17.74 -16.46 9.99
N GLU A 75 18.45 -16.57 8.86
CA GLU A 75 19.44 -17.63 8.66
C GLU A 75 20.76 -17.22 9.32
N GLN A 76 21.40 -18.17 10.00
CA GLN A 76 22.64 -17.92 10.73
C GLN A 76 23.73 -18.85 10.22
N HIS A 77 24.89 -18.28 9.90
CA HIS A 77 26.07 -19.01 9.49
C HIS A 77 27.25 -18.62 10.36
N GLU A 78 27.95 -19.62 10.90
CA GLU A 78 29.26 -19.40 11.49
C GLU A 78 30.27 -19.09 10.38
N VAL A 79 31.05 -18.03 10.57
CA VAL A 79 32.10 -17.63 9.63
C VAL A 79 33.42 -17.45 10.40
N PRO A 80 34.58 -17.64 9.77
CA PRO A 80 35.86 -17.47 10.46
C PRO A 80 36.01 -16.05 11.05
N ALA A 81 36.36 -15.99 12.34
CA ALA A 81 36.66 -14.74 13.02
C ALA A 81 37.85 -14.05 12.35
N THR A 82 37.75 -12.74 12.16
CA THR A 82 38.80 -11.92 11.56
C THR A 82 39.90 -11.54 12.57
N GLY A 83 39.65 -11.75 13.87
CA GLY A 83 40.57 -11.40 14.94
C GLY A 83 40.56 -9.90 15.27
N THR A 84 39.57 -9.16 14.76
CA THR A 84 39.44 -7.70 14.97
C THR A 84 38.66 -7.35 16.24
N GLY A 85 37.99 -8.32 16.87
CA GLY A 85 37.15 -8.14 18.07
C GLY A 85 37.86 -8.03 19.42
N THR A 86 39.19 -7.87 19.51
CA THR A 86 39.93 -7.81 20.80
C THR A 86 40.62 -6.48 21.08
N GLY A 87 39.99 -5.35 20.70
CA GLY A 87 40.39 -4.05 21.22
C GLY A 87 39.84 -3.86 22.63
N SER A 88 40.70 -4.00 23.65
CA SER A 88 40.41 -3.73 25.07
C SER A 88 40.19 -2.24 25.36
N GLY A 89 39.31 -1.58 24.61
CA GLY A 89 38.81 -0.25 24.88
C GLY A 89 37.44 -0.36 25.53
N SER A 90 37.40 -0.49 26.85
CA SER A 90 36.19 -0.38 27.66
C SER A 90 35.71 1.07 27.67
N GLY A 91 35.00 1.44 26.60
CA GLY A 91 34.26 2.67 26.42
C GLY A 91 33.24 2.49 25.28
N PRO A 92 32.11 3.21 25.28
CA PRO A 92 31.17 3.18 24.16
C PRO A 92 31.90 3.58 22.87
N GLY A 93 31.77 2.79 21.80
CA GLY A 93 32.35 3.12 20.48
C GLY A 93 33.70 2.48 20.12
N SER A 94 34.09 1.34 20.70
CA SER A 94 35.30 0.60 20.28
C SER A 94 35.06 -0.55 19.28
N GLY A 95 33.80 -0.87 18.96
CA GLY A 95 33.41 -1.78 17.87
C GLY A 95 33.31 -1.04 16.54
N ARG A 96 34.02 -1.50 15.50
CA ARG A 96 33.91 -0.95 14.13
C ARG A 96 32.73 -1.61 13.40
N PHE A 97 31.50 -1.26 13.77
CA PHE A 97 30.33 -1.68 13.01
C PHE A 97 30.00 -0.64 11.92
N GLU A 98 29.75 -1.08 10.68
CA GLU A 98 29.56 -0.18 9.54
C GLU A 98 28.25 -0.49 8.78
N ILE A 99 27.51 0.55 8.39
CA ILE A 99 26.50 0.41 7.33
C ILE A 99 27.20 0.52 5.98
N ARG A 100 27.28 -0.60 5.26
CA ARG A 100 27.91 -0.65 3.93
C ARG A 100 26.93 -0.31 2.83
N ALA A 101 27.49 0.09 1.68
CA ALA A 101 26.72 0.29 0.46
C ALA A 101 25.95 -0.98 0.09
N SER A 102 24.74 -0.79 -0.45
CA SER A 102 23.89 -1.89 -0.89
C SER A 102 24.51 -2.63 -2.06
N VAL A 103 24.31 -3.94 -2.10
CA VAL A 103 24.82 -4.81 -3.16
C VAL A 103 23.65 -5.26 -4.02
N ALA A 104 23.70 -4.92 -5.32
CA ALA A 104 22.75 -5.44 -6.30
C ALA A 104 22.99 -6.93 -6.55
N GLY A 105 21.93 -7.68 -6.79
CA GLY A 105 21.94 -9.10 -7.11
C GLY A 105 20.55 -9.52 -7.61
N ALA A 106 20.42 -10.76 -8.06
CA ALA A 106 19.12 -11.35 -8.39
C ALA A 106 18.54 -11.99 -7.12
N ALA A 107 17.52 -11.39 -6.51
CA ALA A 107 16.76 -11.96 -5.39
C ALA A 107 15.62 -11.06 -4.82
N ALA A 108 14.77 -11.74 -4.05
CA ALA A 108 13.40 -11.47 -3.65
C ALA A 108 13.19 -10.60 -2.39
N THR A 109 13.66 -9.36 -2.36
CA THR A 109 13.37 -8.50 -1.19
C THR A 109 11.93 -7.97 -1.21
N LEU A 110 11.23 -8.06 -0.08
CA LEU A 110 9.90 -7.46 0.08
C LEU A 110 9.97 -5.94 0.19
N VAL A 111 9.03 -5.26 -0.47
CA VAL A 111 8.91 -3.81 -0.47
C VAL A 111 7.83 -3.39 0.52
N SER A 112 8.20 -2.49 1.44
CA SER A 112 7.24 -1.91 2.39
C SER A 112 6.11 -1.18 1.66
N PRO A 113 4.86 -1.27 2.15
CA PRO A 113 3.79 -0.40 1.68
C PRO A 113 4.07 1.05 2.10
N ASP A 114 3.32 1.99 1.52
CA ASP A 114 3.31 3.38 1.94
C ASP A 114 2.68 3.53 3.33
N VAL A 115 3.26 4.39 4.18
CA VAL A 115 2.87 4.51 5.58
C VAL A 115 2.49 5.95 5.94
N GLY A 116 1.44 6.11 6.73
CA GLY A 116 0.98 7.38 7.27
C GLY A 116 2.05 8.09 8.11
N THR A 117 2.00 9.42 8.18
CA THR A 117 2.90 10.23 9.01
C THR A 117 2.87 9.76 10.47
N CYS A 118 4.03 9.43 11.04
CA CYS A 118 4.14 9.12 12.47
C CYS A 118 4.04 10.38 13.35
N ASP A 119 3.70 10.20 14.63
CA ASP A 119 3.48 11.31 15.55
C ASP A 119 4.70 12.22 15.72
N ALA A 120 5.92 11.66 15.71
CA ALA A 120 7.15 12.45 15.77
C ALA A 120 7.29 13.39 14.55
N CYS A 121 7.01 12.90 13.34
CA CYS A 121 7.05 13.73 12.14
C CYS A 121 5.89 14.73 12.09
N ARG A 122 4.72 14.39 12.66
CA ARG A 122 3.61 15.34 12.83
C ARG A 122 4.02 16.48 13.76
N ALA A 123 4.69 16.18 14.87
CA ALA A 123 5.20 17.18 15.81
C ALA A 123 6.20 18.15 15.13
N ASP A 124 7.14 17.63 14.33
CA ASP A 124 8.10 18.46 13.57
C ASP A 124 7.42 19.46 12.63
N VAL A 125 6.30 19.05 12.04
CA VAL A 125 5.55 19.88 11.10
C VAL A 125 4.77 20.96 11.84
N ALA A 126 4.30 20.67 13.05
CA ALA A 126 3.52 21.59 13.88
C ALA A 126 4.40 22.59 14.68
N GLU A 127 5.62 22.20 15.06
CA GLU A 127 6.49 22.97 15.96
C GLU A 127 7.15 24.16 15.25
N ALA A 128 6.86 25.40 15.67
CA ALA A 128 7.32 26.63 14.99
C ALA A 128 8.85 26.79 14.93
N GLY A 129 9.58 26.16 15.86
CA GLY A 129 11.05 26.19 15.91
C GLY A 129 11.75 25.11 15.09
N ASP A 130 11.03 24.12 14.56
CA ASP A 130 11.63 23.06 13.77
C ASP A 130 11.90 23.53 12.32
N ARG A 131 13.01 23.07 11.72
CA ARG A 131 13.36 23.32 10.31
C ARG A 131 12.27 22.86 9.34
N ARG A 132 11.43 21.92 9.75
CA ARG A 132 10.36 21.32 8.97
C ARG A 132 8.98 21.82 9.36
N HIS A 133 8.89 22.88 10.15
CA HIS A 133 7.64 23.56 10.43
C HIS A 133 6.91 23.92 9.12
N GLY A 134 5.63 23.54 9.02
CA GLY A 134 4.82 23.79 7.83
C GLY A 134 5.27 23.03 6.57
N TYR A 135 6.16 22.04 6.67
CA TYR A 135 6.69 21.33 5.50
C TYR A 135 5.88 20.08 5.10
N ALA A 136 5.35 20.08 3.89
CA ALA A 136 4.40 19.07 3.39
C ALA A 136 4.99 17.68 3.07
N PHE A 137 6.31 17.50 3.13
CA PHE A 137 6.99 16.26 2.73
C PHE A 137 7.84 15.62 3.84
N THR A 138 7.70 16.11 5.08
CA THR A 138 8.39 15.57 6.26
C THR A 138 8.15 14.08 6.44
N ASN A 139 9.23 13.32 6.64
CA ASN A 139 9.19 11.89 6.92
C ASN A 139 10.43 11.48 7.73
N CYS A 140 10.42 10.22 8.18
CA CYS A 140 11.56 9.54 8.79
C CYS A 140 11.59 8.07 8.33
N THR A 141 12.47 7.26 8.93
CA THR A 141 12.56 5.81 8.64
C THR A 141 11.26 5.05 8.94
N ASN A 142 10.43 5.57 9.85
CA ASN A 142 9.21 4.92 10.36
C ASN A 142 7.91 5.40 9.68
N CYS A 143 7.98 6.28 8.67
CA CYS A 143 6.77 6.76 7.99
C CYS A 143 7.03 7.27 6.56
N GLY A 144 5.96 7.63 5.86
CA GLY A 144 6.00 8.27 4.56
C GLY A 144 6.00 7.29 3.39
N PRO A 145 6.26 7.79 2.17
CA PRO A 145 6.14 6.98 0.96
C PRO A 145 7.24 5.92 0.84
N ARG A 146 6.88 4.79 0.26
CA ARG A 146 7.73 3.64 -0.04
C ARG A 146 7.38 3.13 -1.44
N TYR A 147 6.33 2.32 -1.55
CA TYR A 147 5.90 1.71 -2.80
C TYR A 147 5.57 2.74 -3.89
N SER A 148 4.94 3.86 -3.53
CA SER A 148 4.57 4.87 -4.54
C SER A 148 5.76 5.63 -5.13
N ILE A 149 6.95 5.51 -4.55
CA ILE A 149 8.16 6.24 -4.99
C ILE A 149 9.32 5.34 -5.40
N VAL A 150 9.28 4.03 -5.12
CA VAL A 150 10.38 3.12 -5.45
C VAL A 150 10.36 2.78 -6.94
N THR A 151 11.49 2.95 -7.61
CA THR A 151 11.64 2.61 -9.04
C THR A 151 12.20 1.22 -9.24
N THR A 152 13.09 0.77 -8.35
CA THR A 152 13.69 -0.57 -8.33
C THR A 152 14.26 -0.88 -6.93
N ILE A 153 14.61 -2.14 -6.69
CA ILE A 153 15.36 -2.59 -5.50
C ILE A 153 16.85 -2.78 -5.85
N PRO A 154 17.79 -2.74 -4.86
CA PRO A 154 17.61 -2.50 -3.43
C PRO A 154 17.06 -1.10 -3.08
N TYR A 155 16.36 -0.97 -1.95
CA TYR A 155 15.76 0.30 -1.53
C TYR A 155 16.81 1.30 -1.05
N ASP A 156 17.19 2.22 -1.94
CA ASP A 156 18.04 3.37 -1.68
C ASP A 156 17.55 4.60 -2.44
N ARG A 157 17.94 5.80 -1.99
CA ARG A 157 17.47 7.08 -2.53
C ARG A 157 17.59 7.18 -4.06
N ALA A 158 18.69 6.67 -4.63
CA ALA A 158 18.94 6.68 -6.08
C ALA A 158 17.92 5.85 -6.88
N ASN A 159 17.29 4.86 -6.24
CA ASN A 159 16.27 3.99 -6.81
C ASN A 159 14.86 4.43 -6.39
N THR A 160 14.66 5.74 -6.19
CA THR A 160 13.36 6.32 -5.87
C THR A 160 13.16 7.62 -6.63
N THR A 161 11.93 8.14 -6.64
CA THR A 161 11.63 9.47 -7.17
C THR A 161 12.33 10.61 -6.40
N MET A 162 12.96 10.32 -5.26
CA MET A 162 13.79 11.26 -4.51
C MET A 162 15.20 11.44 -5.08
N ALA A 163 15.60 10.66 -6.09
CA ALA A 163 16.91 10.75 -6.73
C ALA A 163 17.20 12.14 -7.35
N ALA A 164 16.16 12.84 -7.81
CA ALA A 164 16.28 14.19 -8.38
C ALA A 164 16.53 15.29 -7.33
N PHE A 165 16.40 14.98 -6.04
CA PHE A 165 16.50 15.94 -4.94
C PHE A 165 17.80 15.69 -4.15
N THR A 166 18.83 16.49 -4.39
CA THR A 166 20.11 16.36 -3.65
C THR A 166 19.97 16.84 -2.21
N MET A 167 20.34 16.01 -1.22
CA MET A 167 20.28 16.39 0.20
C MET A 167 21.15 17.62 0.49
N CYS A 168 20.60 18.61 1.22
CA CYS A 168 21.42 19.69 1.80
C CYS A 168 22.33 19.17 2.92
N ALA A 169 23.24 20.02 3.40
CA ALA A 169 24.17 19.69 4.47
C ALA A 169 23.46 19.20 5.74
N ASP A 170 22.38 19.86 6.17
CA ASP A 170 21.66 19.49 7.39
C ASP A 170 20.95 18.14 7.26
N CYS A 171 20.27 17.90 6.13
CA CYS A 171 19.63 16.60 5.88
C CYS A 171 20.66 15.48 5.75
N ARG A 172 21.85 15.78 5.21
CA ARG A 172 22.96 14.83 5.15
C ARG A 172 23.49 14.50 6.54
N ALA A 173 23.66 15.50 7.40
CA ALA A 173 24.09 15.29 8.77
C ALA A 173 23.11 14.38 9.54
N GLU A 174 21.80 14.61 9.43
CA GLU A 174 20.78 13.71 10.02
C GLU A 174 20.78 12.31 9.38
N TYR A 175 21.01 12.22 8.07
CA TYR A 175 21.07 10.95 7.36
C TYR A 175 22.26 10.08 7.80
N GLU A 176 23.36 10.72 8.23
CA GLU A 176 24.63 10.09 8.62
C GLU A 176 24.78 9.94 10.15
N ASP A 177 24.03 10.68 10.99
CA ASP A 177 24.08 10.54 12.45
C ASP A 177 23.20 9.38 12.93
N VAL A 178 23.85 8.33 13.44
CA VAL A 178 23.23 7.09 13.97
C VAL A 178 22.20 7.32 15.09
N ARG A 179 22.25 8.47 15.76
CA ARG A 179 21.34 8.83 16.87
C ARG A 179 20.11 9.59 16.37
N ASP A 180 20.11 10.06 15.13
CA ASP A 180 18.97 10.76 14.56
C ASP A 180 17.92 9.77 14.05
N ARG A 181 16.63 10.06 14.24
CA ARG A 181 15.53 9.25 13.72
C ARG A 181 15.50 9.17 12.19
N ARG A 182 16.24 10.04 11.51
CA ARG A 182 16.37 10.10 10.05
C ARG A 182 17.65 9.44 9.54
N PHE A 183 18.41 8.79 10.42
CA PHE A 183 19.56 7.97 10.02
C PHE A 183 19.15 6.98 8.92
N HIS A 184 19.79 7.06 7.75
CA HIS A 184 19.43 6.28 6.55
C HIS A 184 17.96 6.36 6.07
N ALA A 185 17.21 7.41 6.43
CA ALA A 185 15.90 7.67 5.85
C ALA A 185 16.06 8.09 4.37
N GLN A 186 15.90 7.15 3.45
CA GLN A 186 16.09 7.38 2.01
C GLN A 186 15.30 8.58 1.45
N PRO A 187 14.03 8.82 1.85
CA PRO A 187 13.27 9.98 1.38
C PRO A 187 13.43 11.24 2.26
N VAL A 188 14.45 11.31 3.11
CA VAL A 188 14.70 12.49 3.95
C VAL A 188 14.86 13.74 3.10
N CYS A 189 14.22 14.82 3.53
CA CYS A 189 14.34 16.13 2.94
C CYS A 189 13.85 17.22 3.90
N CYS A 190 13.99 18.48 3.49
CA CYS A 190 13.51 19.68 4.16
C CYS A 190 13.14 20.76 3.10
N PRO A 191 12.58 21.91 3.49
CA PRO A 191 12.22 22.98 2.55
C PRO A 191 13.36 23.45 1.63
N SER A 192 14.62 23.32 2.04
CA SER A 192 15.79 23.75 1.26
C SER A 192 16.14 22.82 0.11
N CYS A 193 15.90 21.51 0.26
CA CYS A 193 16.42 20.50 -0.66
C CYS A 193 15.39 19.50 -1.18
N GLY A 194 14.17 19.53 -0.65
CA GLY A 194 13.12 18.61 -1.00
C GLY A 194 12.09 19.18 -1.97
N PRO A 195 11.01 18.39 -2.19
CA PRO A 195 9.89 18.80 -3.02
C PRO A 195 9.19 20.06 -2.52
N ARG A 196 8.49 20.74 -3.44
CA ARG A 196 7.75 21.99 -3.22
C ARG A 196 6.33 21.88 -3.74
N LEU A 197 5.40 22.51 -3.03
CA LEU A 197 4.03 22.68 -3.47
C LEU A 197 3.96 23.73 -4.59
N SER A 198 2.99 23.59 -5.48
CA SER A 198 2.73 24.57 -6.55
C SER A 198 2.14 25.88 -6.04
N THR A 199 1.47 25.86 -4.89
CA THR A 199 0.93 27.05 -4.19
C THR A 199 0.87 26.81 -2.67
N THR A 200 0.41 27.81 -1.92
CA THR A 200 0.29 27.77 -0.46
C THR A 200 -0.94 26.98 0.01
N ILE A 201 -0.84 26.35 1.17
CA ILE A 201 -1.95 25.63 1.80
C ILE A 201 -3.13 26.56 2.12
N ASN A 202 -2.86 27.79 2.59
CA ASN A 202 -3.90 28.75 2.96
C ASN A 202 -4.76 29.20 1.78
N GLU A 203 -4.17 29.35 0.59
CA GLU A 203 -4.92 29.66 -0.62
C GLU A 203 -5.89 28.52 -0.95
N ILE A 204 -5.42 27.27 -0.88
CA ILE A 204 -6.22 26.09 -1.17
C ILE A 204 -7.32 25.87 -0.12
N ALA A 205 -7.00 26.05 1.15
CA ALA A 205 -7.98 25.95 2.22
C ALA A 205 -9.10 26.98 2.07
N THR A 206 -8.76 28.20 1.61
CA THR A 206 -9.74 29.25 1.31
C THR A 206 -10.62 28.86 0.12
N ALA A 207 -10.03 28.36 -0.97
CA ALA A 207 -10.79 27.89 -2.13
C ALA A 207 -11.79 26.76 -1.76
N ILE A 208 -11.37 25.79 -0.93
CA ILE A 208 -12.26 24.72 -0.46
C ILE A 208 -13.42 25.28 0.38
N ARG A 209 -13.16 26.23 1.29
CA ARG A 209 -14.20 26.89 2.09
C ARG A 209 -15.15 27.75 1.25
N ASP A 210 -14.64 28.37 0.20
CA ASP A 210 -15.43 29.12 -0.78
C ASP A 210 -16.23 28.17 -1.71
N GLY A 211 -16.13 26.86 -1.48
CA GLY A 211 -16.90 25.82 -2.14
C GLY A 211 -16.33 25.42 -3.50
N GLU A 212 -15.09 25.78 -3.84
CA GLU A 212 -14.39 25.33 -5.04
C GLU A 212 -14.01 23.84 -4.97
N ILE A 213 -13.96 23.16 -6.12
CA ILE A 213 -13.44 21.80 -6.24
C ILE A 213 -11.93 21.88 -6.47
N VAL A 214 -11.13 21.33 -5.56
CA VAL A 214 -9.67 21.35 -5.68
C VAL A 214 -9.12 19.97 -5.99
N ALA A 215 -8.31 19.85 -7.03
CA ALA A 215 -7.50 18.66 -7.26
C ALA A 215 -6.23 18.69 -6.39
N VAL A 216 -6.02 17.70 -5.53
CA VAL A 216 -4.87 17.63 -4.60
C VAL A 216 -3.97 16.46 -5.00
N LYS A 217 -2.72 16.73 -5.39
CA LYS A 217 -1.72 15.69 -5.63
C LYS A 217 -1.30 15.08 -4.28
N GLY A 218 -1.73 13.84 -4.06
CA GLY A 218 -1.47 13.07 -2.84
C GLY A 218 -0.23 12.18 -2.98
N LEU A 219 -0.20 11.11 -2.17
CA LEU A 219 0.93 10.18 -2.11
C LEU A 219 0.97 9.21 -3.31
N GLY A 220 -0.19 8.67 -3.70
CA GLY A 220 -0.34 7.64 -4.75
C GLY A 220 -1.16 8.09 -5.96
N GLY A 221 -1.64 9.33 -5.97
CA GLY A 221 -2.39 9.92 -7.08
C GLY A 221 -3.04 11.24 -6.68
N TYR A 222 -3.76 11.84 -7.63
CA TYR A 222 -4.55 13.04 -7.42
C TYR A 222 -5.90 12.70 -6.78
N HIS A 223 -6.37 13.55 -5.88
CA HIS A 223 -7.71 13.49 -5.30
C HIS A 223 -8.50 14.75 -5.66
N LEU A 224 -9.83 14.72 -5.53
CA LEU A 224 -10.71 15.87 -5.63
C LEU A 224 -11.29 16.17 -4.25
N ALA A 225 -11.16 17.43 -3.84
CA ALA A 225 -11.51 17.93 -2.53
C ALA A 225 -12.58 19.01 -2.58
N VAL A 226 -13.58 18.90 -1.70
CA VAL A 226 -14.59 19.93 -1.39
C VAL A 226 -14.95 19.85 0.09
N LEU A 227 -15.52 20.91 0.67
CA LEU A 227 -16.00 20.88 2.04
C LEU A 227 -17.14 19.85 2.20
N ALA A 228 -17.04 18.96 3.20
CA ALA A 228 -17.98 17.84 3.35
C ALA A 228 -19.39 18.27 3.76
N SER A 229 -19.51 19.37 4.50
CA SER A 229 -20.78 19.97 4.94
C SER A 229 -21.50 20.75 3.82
N SER A 230 -20.81 21.08 2.72
CA SER A 230 -21.35 21.92 1.64
C SER A 230 -22.08 21.10 0.56
N GLU A 231 -23.39 20.98 0.70
CA GLU A 231 -24.24 20.32 -0.31
C GLU A 231 -24.05 20.87 -1.74
N PRO A 232 -24.01 22.20 -1.99
CA PRO A 232 -23.77 22.70 -3.34
C PRO A 232 -22.42 22.28 -3.93
N ALA A 233 -21.36 22.23 -3.12
CA ALA A 233 -20.03 21.83 -3.58
C ALA A 233 -19.97 20.33 -3.89
N VAL A 234 -20.54 19.50 -3.01
CA VAL A 234 -20.59 18.04 -3.19
C VAL A 234 -21.46 17.65 -4.39
N ALA A 235 -22.63 18.28 -4.56
CA ALA A 235 -23.49 18.06 -5.72
C ALA A 235 -22.80 18.46 -7.03
N ARG A 236 -22.07 19.59 -7.04
CA ARG A 236 -21.28 20.01 -8.20
C ARG A 236 -20.15 19.02 -8.52
N LEU A 237 -19.47 18.51 -7.51
CA LEU A 237 -18.44 17.47 -7.67
C LEU A 237 -19.03 16.21 -8.29
N ARG A 238 -20.20 15.73 -7.83
CA ARG A 238 -20.89 14.57 -8.43
C ARG A 238 -21.20 14.79 -9.91
N ALA A 239 -21.79 15.93 -10.24
CA ALA A 239 -22.20 16.26 -11.59
C ALA A 239 -21.00 16.26 -12.55
N ARG A 240 -19.90 16.92 -12.17
CA ARG A 240 -18.68 17.00 -13.01
C ARG A 240 -17.92 15.67 -13.09
N LYS A 241 -17.96 14.83 -12.04
CA LYS A 241 -17.31 13.50 -12.02
C LYS A 241 -18.13 12.41 -12.71
N HIS A 242 -19.39 12.69 -13.07
CA HIS A 242 -20.35 11.70 -13.57
C HIS A 242 -20.54 10.52 -12.59
N ARG A 243 -20.66 10.82 -11.30
CA ARG A 243 -20.79 9.82 -10.23
C ARG A 243 -22.12 9.98 -9.49
N GLU A 244 -23.12 9.26 -9.96
CA GLU A 244 -24.52 9.40 -9.50
C GLU A 244 -24.69 9.14 -8.00
N ALA A 245 -24.56 7.87 -7.56
CA ALA A 245 -24.89 7.49 -6.18
C ALA A 245 -23.69 6.98 -5.37
N LYS A 246 -22.62 6.49 -6.01
CA LYS A 246 -21.49 5.86 -5.30
C LYS A 246 -20.90 6.81 -4.24
N PRO A 247 -20.77 6.40 -2.97
CA PRO A 247 -20.37 7.30 -1.88
C PRO A 247 -19.01 7.94 -2.11
N PHE A 248 -18.83 9.14 -1.55
CA PHE A 248 -17.54 9.79 -1.46
C PHE A 248 -16.86 9.47 -0.13
N ALA A 249 -15.54 9.31 -0.18
CA ALA A 249 -14.73 9.22 1.01
C ALA A 249 -14.51 10.62 1.61
N LEU A 250 -14.46 10.68 2.93
CA LEU A 250 -14.20 11.87 3.72
C LEU A 250 -12.82 11.77 4.37
N MET A 251 -12.15 12.91 4.53
CA MET A 251 -11.00 13.04 5.40
C MET A 251 -11.35 13.97 6.56
N ALA A 252 -11.15 13.49 7.78
CA ALA A 252 -11.38 14.24 9.02
C ALA A 252 -10.05 14.44 9.77
N GLY A 253 -9.83 15.60 10.39
CA GLY A 253 -8.51 15.99 10.93
C GLY A 253 -7.94 15.06 12.00
N ASP A 254 -8.81 14.48 12.84
CA ASP A 254 -8.46 13.57 13.93
C ASP A 254 -9.66 12.69 14.32
N LEU A 255 -9.45 11.80 15.31
CA LEU A 255 -10.50 10.90 15.81
C LEU A 255 -11.68 11.64 16.45
N ASP A 256 -11.47 12.83 17.01
CA ASP A 256 -12.54 13.62 17.63
C ASP A 256 -13.48 14.18 16.55
N ALA A 257 -12.92 14.67 15.45
CA ALA A 257 -13.69 15.03 14.27
C ALA A 257 -14.47 13.83 13.69
N VAL A 258 -13.88 12.63 13.67
CA VAL A 258 -14.60 11.41 13.24
C VAL A 258 -15.75 11.07 14.20
N ASN A 259 -15.56 11.17 15.52
CA ASN A 259 -16.62 10.94 16.51
C ASN A 259 -17.79 11.94 16.38
N GLY A 260 -17.53 13.14 15.85
CA GLY A 260 -18.57 14.10 15.50
C GLY A 260 -19.44 13.67 14.31
N LEU A 261 -18.93 12.79 13.44
CA LEU A 261 -19.62 12.33 12.23
C LEU A 261 -20.18 10.91 12.34
N CYS A 262 -19.48 10.02 13.04
CA CYS A 262 -19.74 8.59 13.06
C CYS A 262 -19.75 8.03 14.48
N VAL A 263 -20.44 6.89 14.65
CA VAL A 263 -20.28 6.04 15.84
C VAL A 263 -19.04 5.18 15.61
N LEU A 264 -18.16 5.12 16.61
CA LEU A 264 -16.91 4.36 16.54
C LEU A 264 -16.79 3.36 17.70
N ASP A 265 -16.51 2.10 17.37
CA ASP A 265 -15.97 1.12 18.31
C ASP A 265 -14.44 1.19 18.43
N ASP A 266 -13.85 0.35 19.29
CA ASP A 266 -12.41 0.34 19.54
C ASP A 266 -11.59 -0.18 18.34
N ALA A 267 -12.10 -1.18 17.62
CA ALA A 267 -11.43 -1.76 16.45
C ALA A 267 -11.40 -0.76 15.27
N GLU A 268 -12.48 -0.01 15.08
CA GLU A 268 -12.58 1.06 14.08
C GLU A 268 -11.63 2.22 14.41
N ARG A 269 -11.51 2.61 15.68
CA ARG A 269 -10.54 3.62 16.14
C ARG A 269 -9.11 3.19 15.87
N GLU A 270 -8.77 1.96 16.22
CA GLU A 270 -7.44 1.39 15.97
C GLU A 270 -7.13 1.35 14.46
N LEU A 271 -8.09 0.89 13.65
CA LEU A 271 -7.93 0.80 12.21
C LEU A 271 -7.73 2.18 11.54
N LEU A 272 -8.49 3.20 11.94
CA LEU A 272 -8.31 4.60 11.50
C LEU A 272 -6.93 5.15 11.91
N ALA A 273 -6.48 4.81 13.13
CA ALA A 273 -5.20 5.24 13.68
C ALA A 273 -4.00 4.47 13.11
N SER A 274 -4.25 3.32 12.46
CA SER A 274 -3.21 2.43 11.96
C SER A 274 -2.23 3.12 11.00
N PRO A 275 -0.99 2.63 10.89
CA PRO A 275 -0.02 3.16 9.93
C PRO A 275 -0.52 3.13 8.48
N ALA A 276 -1.42 2.20 8.14
CA ALA A 276 -2.02 2.10 6.80
C ALA A 276 -2.99 3.25 6.49
N ARG A 277 -3.60 3.90 7.50
CA ARG A 277 -4.59 4.99 7.35
C ARG A 277 -5.63 4.72 6.25
N PRO A 278 -6.36 3.58 6.30
CA PRO A 278 -7.36 3.27 5.28
C PRO A 278 -8.57 4.20 5.40
N ILE A 279 -9.40 4.18 4.36
CA ILE A 279 -10.80 4.60 4.47
C ILE A 279 -11.55 3.50 5.23
N VAL A 280 -12.22 3.86 6.31
CA VAL A 280 -13.05 2.96 7.10
C VAL A 280 -14.53 3.27 6.84
N VAL A 281 -15.33 2.26 6.55
CA VAL A 281 -16.79 2.39 6.43
C VAL A 281 -17.39 2.31 7.82
N LEU A 282 -18.05 3.39 8.25
CA LEU A 282 -18.50 3.62 9.62
C LEU A 282 -19.97 3.99 9.65
N GLN A 283 -20.65 3.63 10.73
CA GLN A 283 -22.04 4.04 10.94
C GLN A 283 -22.12 5.56 11.17
N ALA A 284 -22.85 6.26 10.30
CA ALA A 284 -23.06 7.69 10.40
C ALA A 284 -23.95 8.04 11.60
N ARG A 285 -23.66 9.17 12.24
CA ARG A 285 -24.58 9.77 13.21
C ARG A 285 -25.74 10.45 12.48
N ALA A 286 -26.92 10.46 13.10
CA ALA A 286 -28.09 11.12 12.54
C ALA A 286 -27.95 12.65 12.44
N ASP A 287 -27.08 13.24 13.29
CA ASP A 287 -26.79 14.67 13.38
C ASP A 287 -25.44 15.06 12.73
N ALA A 288 -24.84 14.17 11.94
CA ALA A 288 -23.58 14.45 11.27
C ALA A 288 -23.72 15.64 10.29
N ASP A 289 -22.86 16.64 10.45
CA ASP A 289 -22.83 17.82 9.57
C ASP A 289 -22.12 17.50 8.24
N VAL A 290 -22.81 16.69 7.42
CA VAL A 290 -22.32 16.19 6.14
C VAL A 290 -23.42 16.34 5.10
N ALA A 291 -23.05 16.85 3.94
CA ALA A 291 -23.94 16.97 2.79
C ALA A 291 -24.59 15.61 2.45
N THR A 292 -25.90 15.60 2.21
CA THR A 292 -26.65 14.36 1.86
C THR A 292 -26.08 13.72 0.59
N SER A 293 -25.58 14.55 -0.34
CA SER A 293 -24.89 14.07 -1.53
C SER A 293 -23.55 13.36 -1.23
N VAL A 294 -23.01 13.28 -0.01
CA VAL A 294 -21.79 12.48 0.22
C VAL A 294 -22.08 10.98 0.06
N ALA A 295 -23.19 10.50 0.63
CA ALA A 295 -23.58 9.09 0.60
C ALA A 295 -25.11 8.97 0.47
N PRO A 296 -25.68 9.29 -0.71
CA PRO A 296 -27.13 9.37 -0.87
C PRO A 296 -27.80 8.01 -0.61
N GLY A 297 -28.78 8.01 0.30
CA GLY A 297 -29.56 6.81 0.64
C GLY A 297 -28.83 5.80 1.54
N LEU A 298 -27.65 6.12 2.06
CA LEU A 298 -26.89 5.25 2.97
C LEU A 298 -26.83 5.84 4.38
N HIS A 299 -26.67 4.96 5.35
CA HIS A 299 -26.47 5.30 6.76
C HIS A 299 -25.02 5.13 7.21
N GLU A 300 -24.11 4.88 6.28
CA GLU A 300 -22.68 4.69 6.52
C GLU A 300 -21.89 5.80 5.79
N LEU A 301 -20.81 6.26 6.43
CA LEU A 301 -19.83 7.17 5.84
C LEU A 301 -18.50 6.45 5.69
N ALA A 302 -17.79 6.75 4.60
CA ALA A 302 -16.46 6.24 4.36
C ALA A 302 -15.45 7.32 4.79
N VAL A 303 -14.74 7.13 5.90
CA VAL A 303 -13.91 8.17 6.53
C VAL A 303 -12.46 7.69 6.69
N MET A 304 -11.49 8.56 6.43
CA MET A 304 -10.07 8.34 6.72
C MET A 304 -9.47 9.50 7.52
N LEU A 305 -8.35 9.23 8.17
CA LEU A 305 -7.52 10.25 8.80
C LEU A 305 -6.39 10.72 7.87
N PRO A 306 -5.84 11.95 8.06
CA PRO A 306 -4.69 12.43 7.33
C PRO A 306 -3.52 11.45 7.40
N TYR A 307 -2.94 11.17 6.24
CA TYR A 307 -1.85 10.20 6.10
C TYR A 307 -0.56 10.79 5.53
N THR A 308 -0.53 12.09 5.21
CA THR A 308 0.69 12.79 4.82
C THR A 308 0.76 14.14 5.55
N PRO A 309 1.95 14.76 5.67
CA PRO A 309 2.04 16.11 6.24
C PRO A 309 1.25 17.14 5.44
N LEU A 310 1.17 16.98 4.11
CA LEU A 310 0.28 17.77 3.24
C LEU A 310 -1.18 17.72 3.73
N HIS A 311 -1.69 16.52 4.01
CA HIS A 311 -3.05 16.34 4.48
C HIS A 311 -3.28 16.94 5.87
N HIS A 312 -2.32 16.79 6.80
CA HIS A 312 -2.42 17.44 8.11
C HIS A 312 -2.50 18.96 7.96
N LEU A 313 -1.55 19.57 7.24
CA LEU A 313 -1.51 21.01 7.03
C LEU A 313 -2.80 21.52 6.34
N LEU A 314 -3.31 20.77 5.37
CA LEU A 314 -4.54 21.14 4.66
C LEU A 314 -5.75 21.09 5.58
N LEU A 315 -5.94 20.02 6.35
CA LEU A 315 -7.07 19.88 7.27
C LEU A 315 -7.00 20.87 8.43
N ASP A 316 -5.80 21.11 8.98
CA ASP A 316 -5.56 22.13 10.01
C ASP A 316 -5.92 23.54 9.47
N ALA A 317 -5.58 23.82 8.22
CA ALA A 317 -5.89 25.10 7.58
C ALA A 317 -7.36 25.23 7.18
N VAL A 318 -8.04 24.16 6.75
CA VAL A 318 -9.47 24.15 6.40
C VAL A 318 -10.34 24.29 7.65
N GLY A 319 -10.03 23.53 8.71
CA GLY A 319 -10.72 23.52 10.00
C GLY A 319 -11.92 22.58 10.09
N GLU A 320 -12.27 21.88 9.02
CA GLU A 320 -13.47 21.03 8.91
C GLU A 320 -13.20 19.80 8.02
N PRO A 321 -13.99 18.71 8.17
CA PRO A 321 -13.90 17.55 7.28
C PRO A 321 -14.14 17.91 5.81
N ILE A 322 -13.39 17.25 4.92
CA ILE A 322 -13.51 17.43 3.47
C ILE A 322 -13.89 16.10 2.81
N VAL A 323 -14.63 16.16 1.71
CA VAL A 323 -14.62 15.06 0.74
C VAL A 323 -13.21 14.97 0.18
N LEU A 324 -12.65 13.75 0.08
CA LEU A 324 -11.40 13.49 -0.62
C LEU A 324 -11.57 12.19 -1.42
N THR A 325 -11.97 12.31 -2.69
CA THR A 325 -12.20 11.17 -3.59
C THR A 325 -11.12 11.09 -4.67
N SER A 326 -10.94 9.93 -5.31
CA SER A 326 -9.99 9.74 -6.41
C SER A 326 -10.16 10.82 -7.50
N GLY A 327 -9.05 11.33 -8.03
CA GLY A 327 -9.00 12.27 -9.14
C GLY A 327 -9.08 11.52 -10.46
N ASN A 328 -10.30 11.23 -10.88
CA ASN A 328 -10.66 10.53 -12.12
C ASN A 328 -12.11 10.85 -12.49
N VAL A 329 -12.45 10.67 -13.77
CA VAL A 329 -13.84 10.46 -14.18
C VAL A 329 -14.25 9.04 -13.73
N ALA A 330 -15.54 8.83 -13.46
CA ALA A 330 -16.07 7.55 -12.95
C ALA A 330 -15.45 6.32 -13.64
N ASP A 331 -15.08 5.33 -12.82
CA ASP A 331 -14.55 4.00 -13.18
C ASP A 331 -13.23 3.95 -13.98
N GLU A 332 -12.58 5.09 -14.23
CA GLU A 332 -11.19 5.13 -14.67
C GLU A 332 -10.20 4.99 -13.49
N PRO A 333 -8.95 4.56 -13.70
CA PRO A 333 -7.93 4.62 -12.64
C PRO A 333 -7.61 6.06 -12.22
N ILE A 334 -7.19 6.26 -10.96
CA ILE A 334 -6.71 7.55 -10.45
C ILE A 334 -5.60 8.16 -11.34
N ALA A 335 -5.72 9.45 -11.66
CA ALA A 335 -4.64 10.19 -12.31
C ALA A 335 -3.46 10.37 -11.34
N TYR A 336 -2.22 10.20 -11.80
CA TYR A 336 -1.03 10.33 -10.96
C TYR A 336 0.16 11.04 -11.64
N ARG A 337 0.19 11.03 -12.98
CA ARG A 337 1.15 11.81 -13.78
C ARG A 337 0.61 13.22 -13.98
N ASP A 338 1.46 14.23 -13.87
CA ASP A 338 1.03 15.63 -13.86
C ASP A 338 0.38 16.05 -15.20
N ASP A 339 0.95 15.60 -16.32
CA ASP A 339 0.39 15.88 -17.66
C ASP A 339 -0.99 15.25 -17.86
N ASP A 340 -1.16 14.00 -17.38
CA ASP A 340 -2.44 13.27 -17.43
C ASP A 340 -3.49 13.95 -16.54
N ALA A 341 -3.12 14.32 -15.32
CA ALA A 341 -3.98 15.01 -14.37
C ALA A 341 -4.43 16.37 -14.90
N SER A 342 -3.52 17.14 -15.52
CA SER A 342 -3.86 18.43 -16.12
C SER A 342 -4.90 18.31 -17.24
N THR A 343 -4.91 17.19 -17.97
CA THR A 343 -5.88 16.96 -19.04
C THR A 343 -7.22 16.46 -18.48
N ARG A 344 -7.18 15.44 -17.62
CA ARG A 344 -8.37 14.74 -17.12
C ARG A 344 -9.12 15.48 -16.02
N LEU A 345 -8.43 16.28 -15.20
CA LEU A 345 -9.03 16.91 -14.02
C LEU A 345 -9.45 18.36 -14.27
N THR A 346 -8.94 19.04 -15.30
CA THR A 346 -9.34 20.41 -15.65
C THR A 346 -10.86 20.57 -15.87
N PRO A 347 -11.59 19.61 -16.48
CA PRO A 347 -13.05 19.72 -16.59
C PRO A 347 -13.80 19.62 -15.24
N ILE A 348 -13.14 19.12 -14.20
CA ILE A 348 -13.75 18.81 -12.90
C ILE A 348 -13.35 19.82 -11.83
N ALA A 349 -12.05 20.07 -11.69
CA ALA A 349 -11.46 20.88 -10.64
C ALA A 349 -11.37 22.35 -11.04
N ASP A 350 -11.72 23.23 -10.11
CA ASP A 350 -11.56 24.67 -10.24
C ASP A 350 -10.09 25.09 -9.98
N ARG A 351 -9.36 24.34 -9.13
CA ARG A 351 -7.93 24.57 -8.81
C ARG A 351 -7.14 23.27 -8.65
N VAL A 352 -5.81 23.39 -8.65
CA VAL A 352 -4.88 22.29 -8.42
C VAL A 352 -3.85 22.65 -7.35
N LEU A 353 -3.75 21.80 -6.33
CA LEU A 353 -2.63 21.74 -5.39
C LEU A 353 -1.69 20.62 -5.82
N GLY A 354 -0.65 20.95 -6.59
CA GLY A 354 0.36 20.03 -7.09
C GLY A 354 1.66 20.08 -6.30
N HIS A 355 2.61 19.23 -6.69
CA HIS A 355 4.00 19.27 -6.22
C HIS A 355 4.97 18.62 -7.20
N ASP A 356 6.24 18.96 -7.10
CA ASP A 356 7.31 18.53 -8.01
C ASP A 356 7.90 17.14 -7.73
N ARG A 357 7.49 16.43 -6.65
CA ARG A 357 7.83 15.01 -6.48
C ARG A 357 7.01 14.12 -7.43
N PRO A 358 7.63 13.35 -8.34
CA PRO A 358 6.90 12.38 -9.14
C PRO A 358 6.33 11.24 -8.28
N ILE A 359 5.20 10.70 -8.72
CA ILE A 359 4.61 9.46 -8.21
C ILE A 359 5.01 8.37 -9.20
N GLN A 360 5.75 7.35 -8.75
CA GLN A 360 6.22 6.26 -9.61
C GLN A 360 5.11 5.25 -9.86
N THR A 361 4.45 4.84 -8.77
CA THR A 361 3.40 3.84 -8.81
C THR A 361 2.12 4.47 -8.29
N ARG A 362 1.07 4.42 -9.11
CA ARG A 362 -0.27 4.84 -8.68
C ARG A 362 -0.76 3.89 -7.60
N VAL A 363 -1.36 4.41 -6.54
CA VAL A 363 -1.92 3.60 -5.46
C VAL A 363 -3.17 4.30 -4.93
N GLU A 364 -4.35 3.69 -5.11
CA GLU A 364 -5.59 4.21 -4.54
C GLU A 364 -5.67 4.00 -3.04
N ASP A 365 -6.50 4.78 -2.35
CA ASP A 365 -6.81 4.55 -0.94
C ASP A 365 -7.50 3.19 -0.74
N SER A 366 -7.01 2.42 0.23
CA SER A 366 -7.66 1.19 0.67
C SER A 366 -8.98 1.52 1.38
N VAL A 367 -9.96 0.65 1.21
CA VAL A 367 -11.27 0.75 1.87
C VAL A 367 -11.48 -0.52 2.68
N VAL A 368 -11.78 -0.37 3.96
CA VAL A 368 -11.88 -1.45 4.92
C VAL A 368 -13.12 -1.21 5.78
N ARG A 369 -13.75 -2.28 6.27
CA ARG A 369 -14.75 -2.20 7.33
C ARG A 369 -14.35 -3.13 8.47
N VAL A 370 -14.93 -2.97 9.65
CA VAL A 370 -14.78 -3.96 10.72
C VAL A 370 -15.97 -4.92 10.67
N VAL A 371 -15.69 -6.22 10.78
CA VAL A 371 -16.70 -7.29 10.92
C VAL A 371 -16.25 -8.19 12.07
N ASP A 372 -17.12 -8.40 13.06
CA ASP A 372 -16.83 -9.20 14.26
C ASP A 372 -15.49 -8.83 14.95
N GLY A 373 -15.18 -7.53 14.98
CA GLY A 373 -13.96 -6.98 15.59
C GLY A 373 -12.69 -7.12 14.72
N ALA A 374 -12.78 -7.69 13.52
CA ALA A 374 -11.65 -7.86 12.61
C ALA A 374 -11.74 -6.94 11.38
N PRO A 375 -10.61 -6.42 10.86
CA PRO A 375 -10.58 -5.68 9.60
C PRO A 375 -10.96 -6.58 8.40
N TYR A 376 -11.91 -6.13 7.60
CA TYR A 376 -12.39 -6.78 6.38
C TYR A 376 -12.18 -5.85 5.17
N PRO A 377 -11.19 -6.12 4.30
CA PRO A 377 -10.87 -5.24 3.19
C PRO A 377 -11.94 -5.32 2.09
N LEU A 378 -12.51 -4.17 1.74
CA LEU A 378 -13.37 -4.00 0.55
C LEU A 378 -12.54 -3.61 -0.69
N ARG A 379 -11.40 -2.96 -0.44
CA ARG A 379 -10.39 -2.59 -1.44
C ARG A 379 -9.02 -2.61 -0.78
N ARG A 380 -8.14 -3.47 -1.29
CA ARG A 380 -6.76 -3.59 -0.84
C ARG A 380 -5.82 -2.81 -1.78
N SER A 381 -5.20 -1.74 -1.28
CA SER A 381 -4.34 -0.86 -2.07
C SER A 381 -3.33 -0.13 -1.16
N ARG A 382 -3.38 1.21 -0.98
CA ARG A 382 -2.43 1.98 -0.16
C ARG A 382 -2.39 1.47 1.28
N GLY A 383 -1.19 1.36 1.83
CA GLY A 383 -0.98 0.86 3.19
C GLY A 383 -0.92 -0.67 3.31
N TYR A 384 -1.26 -1.39 2.23
CA TYR A 384 -1.23 -2.86 2.19
C TYR A 384 -0.37 -3.37 1.03
N ALA A 385 -0.66 -2.93 -0.20
CA ALA A 385 0.17 -3.23 -1.37
C ALA A 385 1.53 -2.53 -1.27
N PRO A 386 2.64 -3.20 -1.61
CA PRO A 386 2.73 -4.48 -2.32
C PRO A 386 3.08 -5.65 -1.38
N SER A 387 2.83 -5.52 -0.07
CA SER A 387 3.11 -6.60 0.89
C SER A 387 2.45 -7.89 0.41
N PRO A 388 3.14 -9.04 0.42
CA PRO A 388 2.55 -10.29 -0.03
C PRO A 388 1.53 -10.81 1.00
N ILE A 389 0.62 -11.66 0.53
CA ILE A 389 -0.07 -12.62 1.37
C ILE A 389 0.83 -13.85 1.45
N SER A 390 1.13 -14.30 2.67
CA SER A 390 1.90 -15.53 2.89
C SER A 390 0.96 -16.70 3.05
N VAL A 391 1.14 -17.73 2.24
CA VAL A 391 0.40 -18.99 2.32
C VAL A 391 1.26 -20.07 2.97
N PRO A 392 0.70 -21.10 3.62
CA PRO A 392 1.49 -22.14 4.30
C PRO A 392 2.07 -23.20 3.35
N TRP A 393 1.83 -23.07 2.05
CA TRP A 393 2.36 -23.94 1.00
C TRP A 393 3.19 -23.12 -0.01
N ASP A 394 4.12 -23.78 -0.70
CA ASP A 394 4.91 -23.12 -1.75
C ASP A 394 4.20 -23.26 -3.12
N ALA A 395 4.23 -22.18 -3.91
CA ALA A 395 3.93 -22.21 -5.33
C ALA A 395 5.13 -22.83 -6.07
N PRO A 396 5.04 -24.09 -6.56
CA PRO A 396 6.19 -24.81 -7.12
C PRO A 396 6.66 -24.21 -8.45
N ARG A 397 5.81 -23.43 -9.10
CA ARG A 397 6.08 -22.66 -10.31
C ARG A 397 5.58 -21.24 -10.07
N PRO A 398 6.31 -20.20 -10.51
CA PRO A 398 5.79 -18.84 -10.44
C PRO A 398 4.50 -18.69 -11.25
N VAL A 399 3.48 -18.07 -10.68
CA VAL A 399 2.15 -17.92 -11.31
C VAL A 399 1.84 -16.43 -11.45
N LEU A 400 1.37 -16.01 -12.63
CA LEU A 400 0.64 -14.76 -12.80
C LEU A 400 -0.86 -15.08 -12.82
N ALA A 401 -1.62 -14.57 -11.85
CA ALA A 401 -3.07 -14.57 -11.91
C ALA A 401 -3.57 -13.21 -12.41
N CYS A 402 -4.21 -13.20 -13.59
CA CYS A 402 -4.75 -12.01 -14.22
C CYS A 402 -6.08 -11.53 -13.61
N GLY A 403 -6.74 -12.39 -12.84
CA GLY A 403 -7.97 -12.06 -12.12
C GLY A 403 -9.16 -11.74 -13.02
N ALA A 404 -10.19 -11.15 -12.41
CA ALA A 404 -11.43 -10.75 -13.07
C ALA A 404 -11.37 -9.33 -13.65
N GLU A 405 -12.41 -8.95 -14.38
CA GLU A 405 -12.52 -7.65 -15.06
C GLU A 405 -12.93 -6.52 -14.12
N LEU A 406 -13.88 -6.77 -13.22
CA LEU A 406 -14.37 -5.77 -12.26
C LEU A 406 -13.50 -5.72 -11.01
N LYS A 407 -13.27 -4.51 -10.51
CA LYS A 407 -12.45 -4.22 -9.33
C LYS A 407 -11.09 -4.91 -9.35
N SER A 408 -10.51 -4.99 -10.55
CA SER A 408 -9.42 -5.89 -10.89
C SER A 408 -8.16 -5.66 -10.04
N THR A 409 -7.47 -6.77 -9.77
CA THR A 409 -6.13 -6.87 -9.21
C THR A 409 -5.43 -8.03 -9.89
N ILE A 410 -4.12 -7.92 -10.11
CA ILE A 410 -3.30 -9.06 -10.50
C ILE A 410 -2.63 -9.65 -9.26
N ALA A 411 -2.23 -10.91 -9.33
CA ALA A 411 -1.38 -11.53 -8.33
C ALA A 411 -0.20 -12.24 -8.99
N LEU A 412 0.99 -12.06 -8.45
CA LEU A 412 2.17 -12.85 -8.81
C LEU A 412 2.54 -13.73 -7.62
N ALA A 413 2.61 -15.04 -7.81
CA ALA A 413 2.99 -15.98 -6.77
C ALA A 413 4.41 -16.52 -7.04
N ARG A 414 5.24 -16.60 -6.00
CA ARG A 414 6.51 -17.33 -5.99
C ARG A 414 6.77 -17.83 -4.58
N ASP A 415 7.19 -19.08 -4.46
CA ASP A 415 7.35 -19.75 -3.16
C ASP A 415 6.04 -19.59 -2.36
N ARG A 416 6.11 -19.23 -1.09
CA ARG A 416 4.95 -18.99 -0.23
C ARG A 416 4.30 -17.62 -0.36
N HIS A 417 4.78 -16.74 -1.25
CA HIS A 417 4.32 -15.36 -1.33
C HIS A 417 3.39 -15.14 -2.51
N VAL A 418 2.23 -14.52 -2.26
CA VAL A 418 1.29 -14.05 -3.26
C VAL A 418 1.26 -12.51 -3.24
N PHE A 419 1.90 -11.90 -4.24
CA PHE A 419 1.99 -10.46 -4.41
C PHE A 419 0.78 -9.93 -5.15
N VAL A 420 -0.24 -9.51 -4.41
CA VAL A 420 -1.44 -8.86 -4.96
C VAL A 420 -1.14 -7.38 -5.23
N SER A 421 -1.43 -6.93 -6.46
CA SER A 421 -1.25 -5.53 -6.85
C SER A 421 -2.14 -4.58 -6.05
N GLN A 422 -1.89 -3.29 -6.19
CA GLN A 422 -2.90 -2.28 -5.89
C GLN A 422 -4.17 -2.50 -6.73
N HIS A 423 -5.28 -1.91 -6.29
CA HIS A 423 -6.53 -1.88 -7.04
C HIS A 423 -6.35 -1.17 -8.40
N LEU A 424 -6.80 -1.81 -9.48
CA LEU A 424 -6.62 -1.34 -10.86
C LEU A 424 -7.90 -0.71 -11.45
N GLY A 425 -9.04 -0.84 -10.76
CA GLY A 425 -10.34 -0.40 -11.24
C GLY A 425 -11.03 -1.46 -12.10
N ASP A 426 -12.03 -1.04 -12.87
CA ASP A 426 -12.76 -1.92 -13.78
C ASP A 426 -12.08 -1.91 -15.15
N LEU A 427 -11.69 -3.08 -15.67
CA LEU A 427 -11.00 -3.23 -16.95
C LEU A 427 -11.97 -3.08 -18.14
N LYS A 428 -12.63 -1.93 -18.24
CA LYS A 428 -13.64 -1.63 -19.27
C LYS A 428 -13.22 -0.56 -20.28
N ASN A 429 -12.08 0.08 -20.06
CA ASN A 429 -11.56 1.15 -20.90
C ASN A 429 -10.05 1.02 -21.11
N HIS A 430 -9.53 1.81 -22.06
CA HIS A 430 -8.13 1.78 -22.44
C HIS A 430 -7.19 2.15 -21.28
N GLU A 431 -7.60 3.11 -20.46
CA GLU A 431 -6.83 3.62 -19.32
C GLU A 431 -6.64 2.55 -18.24
N ALA A 432 -7.70 1.80 -17.94
CA ALA A 432 -7.69 0.67 -17.02
C ALA A 432 -6.88 -0.50 -17.58
N TYR A 433 -7.04 -0.83 -18.86
CA TYR A 433 -6.25 -1.88 -19.51
C TYR A 433 -4.74 -1.56 -19.54
N ARG A 434 -4.37 -0.31 -19.84
CA ARG A 434 -2.99 0.17 -19.73
C ARG A 434 -2.48 0.06 -18.29
N SER A 435 -3.30 0.44 -17.31
CA SER A 435 -2.97 0.31 -15.88
C SER A 435 -2.66 -1.12 -15.47
N PHE A 436 -3.48 -2.05 -15.95
CA PHE A 436 -3.31 -3.47 -15.70
C PHE A 436 -1.99 -4.01 -16.26
N ARG A 437 -1.66 -3.68 -17.51
CA ARG A 437 -0.38 -4.07 -18.11
C ARG A 437 0.83 -3.46 -17.40
N GLU A 438 0.77 -2.16 -17.09
CA GLU A 438 1.81 -1.47 -16.32
C GLU A 438 2.02 -2.12 -14.95
N ALA A 439 0.94 -2.58 -14.29
CA ALA A 439 1.01 -3.24 -12.99
C ALA A 439 1.68 -4.62 -13.05
N ILE A 440 1.33 -5.46 -14.03
CA ILE A 440 1.97 -6.78 -14.24
C ILE A 440 3.47 -6.61 -14.45
N GLU A 441 3.83 -5.72 -15.35
CA GLU A 441 5.23 -5.41 -15.65
C GLU A 441 5.97 -4.85 -14.42
N HIS A 442 5.37 -3.91 -13.70
CA HIS A 442 5.99 -3.28 -12.55
C HIS A 442 6.19 -4.27 -11.40
N VAL A 443 5.15 -5.02 -11.02
CA VAL A 443 5.22 -6.00 -9.93
C VAL A 443 6.16 -7.16 -10.31
N GLY A 444 6.12 -7.63 -11.55
CA GLY A 444 7.03 -8.65 -12.07
C GLY A 444 8.50 -8.22 -12.03
N ARG A 445 8.80 -6.97 -12.44
CA ARG A 445 10.16 -6.41 -12.32
C ARG A 445 10.57 -6.20 -10.86
N LEU A 446 9.68 -5.65 -10.04
CA LEU A 446 10.00 -5.28 -8.66
C LEU A 446 10.36 -6.50 -7.80
N PHE A 447 9.69 -7.63 -8.02
CA PHE A 447 9.94 -8.87 -7.28
C PHE A 447 10.74 -9.91 -8.08
N GLU A 448 11.19 -9.55 -9.28
CA GLU A 448 11.93 -10.44 -10.20
C GLU A 448 11.19 -11.78 -10.43
N ILE A 449 9.89 -11.71 -10.71
CA ILE A 449 9.04 -12.87 -10.95
C ILE A 449 8.73 -12.96 -12.45
N ALA A 450 9.26 -14.00 -13.08
CA ALA A 450 8.87 -14.41 -14.43
C ALA A 450 7.85 -15.56 -14.32
N PRO A 451 6.61 -15.38 -14.79
CA PRO A 451 5.57 -16.41 -14.65
C PRO A 451 5.89 -17.64 -15.50
N ALA A 452 5.71 -18.82 -14.91
CA ALA A 452 5.76 -20.10 -15.59
C ALA A 452 4.36 -20.70 -15.82
N VAL A 453 3.33 -20.08 -15.22
CA VAL A 453 1.90 -20.38 -15.38
C VAL A 453 1.15 -19.04 -15.40
N ILE A 454 0.12 -18.92 -16.24
CA ILE A 454 -0.78 -17.77 -16.25
C ILE A 454 -2.21 -18.24 -15.97
N ALA A 455 -2.73 -17.87 -14.80
CA ALA A 455 -4.10 -18.13 -14.40
C ALA A 455 -5.03 -16.98 -14.82
N HIS A 456 -6.23 -17.31 -15.28
CA HIS A 456 -7.26 -16.34 -15.67
C HIS A 456 -8.65 -16.85 -15.34
N ASP A 457 -9.64 -15.95 -15.34
CA ASP A 457 -11.04 -16.32 -15.15
C ASP A 457 -11.51 -17.23 -16.29
N LEU A 458 -12.52 -18.07 -16.02
CA LEU A 458 -13.17 -18.90 -17.02
C LEU A 458 -13.93 -18.07 -18.07
N HIS A 459 -14.29 -16.83 -17.76
CA HIS A 459 -15.00 -15.95 -18.70
C HIS A 459 -14.15 -15.69 -19.96
N PRO A 460 -14.61 -16.08 -21.16
CA PRO A 460 -13.81 -15.99 -22.38
C PRO A 460 -13.61 -14.56 -22.87
N ASP A 461 -14.60 -13.67 -22.64
CA ASP A 461 -14.59 -12.30 -23.19
C ASP A 461 -13.94 -11.24 -22.28
N TYR A 462 -13.41 -11.62 -21.11
CA TYR A 462 -12.73 -10.64 -20.26
C TYR A 462 -11.42 -10.17 -20.90
N LEU A 463 -11.15 -8.86 -20.81
CA LEU A 463 -9.85 -8.32 -21.25
C LEU A 463 -8.67 -8.94 -20.50
N SER A 464 -8.85 -9.31 -19.23
CA SER A 464 -7.85 -10.03 -18.44
C SER A 464 -7.59 -11.45 -18.97
N THR A 465 -8.63 -12.15 -19.42
CA THR A 465 -8.54 -13.48 -20.06
C THR A 465 -7.83 -13.39 -21.40
N SER A 466 -8.23 -12.46 -22.28
CA SER A 466 -7.57 -12.26 -23.57
C SER A 466 -6.08 -11.98 -23.39
N TYR A 467 -5.73 -11.07 -22.47
CA TYR A 467 -4.33 -10.75 -22.17
C TYR A 467 -3.57 -11.97 -21.65
N ALA A 468 -4.18 -12.76 -20.77
CA ALA A 468 -3.55 -13.96 -20.20
C ALA A 468 -3.20 -14.99 -21.28
N LEU A 469 -4.11 -15.22 -22.23
CA LEU A 469 -3.91 -16.16 -23.32
C LEU A 469 -2.84 -15.67 -24.30
N ASP A 470 -2.88 -14.40 -24.70
CA ASP A 470 -1.88 -13.81 -25.58
C ASP A 470 -0.48 -13.88 -24.96
N LEU A 471 -0.35 -13.54 -23.68
CA LEU A 471 0.92 -13.58 -22.96
C LEU A 471 1.42 -15.02 -22.75
N ALA A 472 0.52 -15.98 -22.52
CA ALA A 472 0.89 -17.39 -22.37
C ALA A 472 1.47 -17.95 -23.67
N GLU A 473 0.86 -17.59 -24.82
CA GLU A 473 1.37 -17.93 -26.14
C GLU A 473 2.72 -17.26 -26.41
N GLU A 474 2.85 -15.96 -26.13
CA GLU A 474 4.10 -15.20 -26.31
C GLU A 474 5.28 -15.81 -25.52
N LEU A 475 5.04 -16.19 -24.26
CA LEU A 475 6.07 -16.75 -23.37
C LEU A 475 6.25 -18.26 -23.54
N GLY A 476 5.36 -18.94 -24.26
CA GLY A 476 5.35 -20.40 -24.38
C GLY A 476 5.11 -21.11 -23.04
N VAL A 477 4.25 -20.53 -22.19
CA VAL A 477 3.91 -21.07 -20.86
C VAL A 477 2.47 -21.56 -20.79
N GLU A 478 2.16 -22.33 -19.76
CA GLU A 478 0.82 -22.87 -19.54
C GLU A 478 -0.17 -21.80 -19.10
N SER A 479 -1.35 -21.76 -19.71
CA SER A 479 -2.51 -21.01 -19.22
C SER A 479 -3.49 -21.92 -18.48
N VAL A 480 -4.08 -21.43 -17.38
CA VAL A 480 -5.04 -22.16 -16.56
C VAL A 480 -6.29 -21.31 -16.34
N ALA A 481 -7.43 -21.78 -16.82
CA ALA A 481 -8.72 -21.18 -16.54
C ALA A 481 -9.21 -21.61 -15.15
N VAL A 482 -9.61 -20.65 -14.31
CA VAL A 482 -10.14 -20.86 -12.97
C VAL A 482 -11.57 -20.32 -12.90
N GLN A 483 -12.50 -21.11 -12.37
CA GLN A 483 -13.89 -20.69 -12.26
C GLN A 483 -14.05 -19.59 -11.19
N HIS A 484 -14.83 -18.56 -11.49
CA HIS A 484 -14.96 -17.34 -10.67
C HIS A 484 -15.33 -17.58 -9.20
N HIS A 485 -16.33 -18.44 -8.95
CA HIS A 485 -16.84 -18.72 -7.60
C HIS A 485 -15.90 -19.65 -6.83
N HIS A 486 -15.25 -20.58 -7.54
CA HIS A 486 -14.15 -21.38 -6.98
C HIS A 486 -12.99 -20.48 -6.57
N ALA A 487 -12.62 -19.48 -7.38
CA ALA A 487 -11.60 -18.50 -7.03
C ALA A 487 -11.97 -17.68 -5.78
N HIS A 488 -13.23 -17.27 -5.62
CA HIS A 488 -13.69 -16.60 -4.38
C HIS A 488 -13.48 -17.49 -3.15
N ILE A 489 -13.88 -18.76 -3.20
CA ILE A 489 -13.70 -19.69 -2.07
C ILE A 489 -12.22 -19.99 -1.83
N ALA A 490 -11.45 -20.21 -2.89
CA ALA A 490 -10.01 -20.47 -2.80
C ALA A 490 -9.25 -19.28 -2.20
N SER A 491 -9.70 -18.04 -2.45
CA SER A 491 -9.11 -16.85 -1.83
C SER A 491 -9.30 -16.83 -0.31
N CYS A 492 -10.49 -17.22 0.18
CA CYS A 492 -10.79 -17.36 1.60
C CYS A 492 -9.97 -18.48 2.26
N LEU A 493 -9.86 -19.63 1.58
CA LEU A 493 -9.02 -20.74 2.00
C LEU A 493 -7.54 -20.32 2.13
N ALA A 494 -7.02 -19.63 1.12
CA ALA A 494 -5.65 -19.12 1.11
C ALA A 494 -5.37 -18.12 2.24
N ASP A 495 -6.28 -17.15 2.46
CA ASP A 495 -6.14 -16.13 3.51
C ASP A 495 -6.16 -16.75 4.93
N ASN A 496 -6.87 -17.88 5.11
CA ASN A 496 -6.93 -18.61 6.37
C ASN A 496 -5.92 -19.77 6.47
N GLY A 497 -5.05 -19.97 5.47
CA GLY A 497 -4.07 -21.05 5.46
C GLY A 497 -4.68 -22.46 5.49
N HIS A 498 -5.85 -22.64 4.90
CA HIS A 498 -6.56 -23.91 4.81
C HIS A 498 -6.58 -24.43 3.36
N GLU A 499 -6.43 -25.74 3.17
CA GLU A 499 -6.44 -26.36 1.83
C GLU A 499 -7.83 -26.87 1.41
N GLY A 500 -8.74 -27.10 2.36
CA GLY A 500 -10.04 -27.73 2.14
C GLY A 500 -10.04 -29.25 2.39
N PRO A 501 -11.10 -29.96 1.95
CA PRO A 501 -12.31 -29.41 1.34
C PRO A 501 -13.19 -28.67 2.37
N VAL A 502 -13.95 -27.69 1.89
CA VAL A 502 -14.96 -26.94 2.68
C VAL A 502 -16.28 -26.87 1.93
N ILE A 503 -17.36 -26.57 2.67
CA ILE A 503 -18.58 -26.04 2.07
C ILE A 503 -18.37 -24.53 1.91
N GLY A 504 -18.18 -24.07 0.68
CA GLY A 504 -18.07 -22.65 0.36
C GLY A 504 -19.40 -22.10 -0.15
N VAL A 505 -19.74 -20.90 0.31
CA VAL A 505 -20.93 -20.15 -0.13
C VAL A 505 -20.44 -18.92 -0.88
N ALA A 506 -20.65 -18.91 -2.21
CA ALA A 506 -20.16 -17.85 -3.09
C ALA A 506 -21.35 -17.09 -3.67
N PHE A 507 -21.69 -15.98 -3.02
CA PHE A 507 -22.79 -15.09 -3.44
C PHE A 507 -22.19 -13.78 -3.92
N ASP A 508 -22.31 -13.51 -5.22
CA ASP A 508 -21.82 -12.31 -5.87
C ASP A 508 -22.88 -11.70 -6.80
N GLY A 509 -22.45 -10.86 -7.75
CA GLY A 509 -23.34 -10.35 -8.79
C GLY A 509 -23.54 -11.38 -9.90
N MET A 510 -22.50 -11.56 -10.72
CA MET A 510 -22.49 -12.44 -11.88
C MET A 510 -21.08 -12.96 -12.10
N GLY A 511 -20.92 -14.28 -12.19
CA GLY A 511 -19.69 -14.94 -12.63
C GLY A 511 -19.97 -16.00 -13.69
N TYR A 512 -19.02 -16.22 -14.59
CA TYR A 512 -19.18 -17.19 -15.68
C TYR A 512 -19.21 -18.63 -15.13
N GLY A 513 -20.31 -19.32 -15.36
CA GLY A 513 -20.53 -20.69 -14.94
C GLY A 513 -19.80 -21.69 -15.82
N ALA A 514 -19.39 -22.81 -15.23
CA ALA A 514 -18.76 -23.91 -15.98
C ALA A 514 -19.70 -24.57 -17.00
N ASP A 515 -21.01 -24.33 -16.88
CA ASP A 515 -22.07 -24.76 -17.80
C ASP A 515 -22.46 -23.69 -18.82
N GLY A 516 -21.72 -22.56 -18.89
CA GLY A 516 -22.01 -21.43 -19.76
C GLY A 516 -23.20 -20.58 -19.30
N THR A 517 -23.73 -20.80 -18.08
CA THR A 517 -24.75 -19.94 -17.48
C THR A 517 -24.12 -18.89 -16.57
N ALA A 518 -24.90 -17.88 -16.16
CA ALA A 518 -24.47 -16.95 -15.13
C ALA A 518 -24.71 -17.53 -13.74
N TRP A 519 -23.66 -17.55 -12.92
CA TRP A 519 -23.71 -17.93 -11.52
C TRP A 519 -23.68 -16.67 -10.64
N GLY A 520 -24.17 -16.78 -9.41
CA GLY A 520 -24.14 -15.68 -8.43
C GLY A 520 -24.71 -16.03 -7.06
N GLY A 521 -25.13 -17.28 -6.86
CA GLY A 521 -25.75 -17.74 -5.62
C GLY A 521 -25.45 -19.21 -5.36
N GLU A 522 -24.16 -19.54 -5.26
CA GLU A 522 -23.65 -20.90 -5.36
C GLU A 522 -23.23 -21.49 -4.01
N ILE A 523 -23.48 -22.79 -3.83
CA ILE A 523 -22.92 -23.61 -2.74
C ILE A 523 -22.03 -24.67 -3.37
N LEU A 524 -20.74 -24.59 -3.07
CA LEU A 524 -19.72 -25.48 -3.62
C LEU A 524 -19.10 -26.32 -2.48
N VAL A 525 -18.79 -27.58 -2.75
CA VAL A 525 -17.79 -28.33 -1.97
C VAL A 525 -16.47 -28.14 -2.70
N ALA A 526 -15.53 -27.43 -2.09
CA ALA A 526 -14.31 -27.00 -2.79
C ALA A 526 -13.06 -27.12 -1.92
N ASP A 527 -11.94 -27.43 -2.56
CA ASP A 527 -10.58 -27.27 -2.06
C ASP A 527 -9.81 -26.31 -2.99
N LEU A 528 -8.50 -26.16 -2.80
CA LEU A 528 -7.69 -25.28 -3.65
C LEU A 528 -7.56 -25.76 -5.11
N ALA A 529 -7.82 -27.03 -5.40
CA ALA A 529 -7.57 -27.64 -6.71
C ALA A 529 -8.86 -27.95 -7.49
N SER A 530 -9.98 -28.11 -6.80
CA SER A 530 -11.22 -28.62 -7.38
C SER A 530 -12.46 -28.11 -6.64
N PHE A 531 -13.61 -28.19 -7.32
CA PHE A 531 -14.90 -27.87 -6.73
C PHE A 531 -16.00 -28.76 -7.31
N GLU A 532 -17.04 -28.99 -6.51
CA GLU A 532 -18.31 -29.60 -6.91
C GLU A 532 -19.46 -28.65 -6.56
N ARG A 533 -20.33 -28.35 -7.53
CA ARG A 533 -21.52 -27.52 -7.30
C ARG A 533 -22.64 -28.36 -6.69
N VAL A 534 -22.94 -28.15 -5.41
CA VAL A 534 -23.91 -28.95 -4.64
C VAL A 534 -25.23 -28.23 -4.39
N GLY A 535 -25.28 -26.92 -4.59
CA GLY A 535 -26.51 -26.12 -4.47
C GLY A 535 -26.38 -24.78 -5.20
N HIS A 536 -27.52 -24.25 -5.67
CA HIS A 536 -27.58 -22.95 -6.34
C HIS A 536 -28.99 -22.36 -6.27
N LEU A 537 -29.10 -21.05 -6.44
CA LEU A 537 -30.38 -20.39 -6.69
C LEU A 537 -30.97 -20.85 -8.03
N ALA A 538 -32.29 -20.99 -8.09
CA ALA A 538 -32.97 -21.33 -9.34
C ALA A 538 -32.71 -20.24 -10.40
N PRO A 539 -32.24 -20.58 -11.62
CA PRO A 539 -31.96 -19.58 -12.65
C PRO A 539 -33.20 -18.76 -13.02
N VAL A 540 -33.01 -17.45 -13.15
CA VAL A 540 -34.05 -16.50 -13.59
C VAL A 540 -33.61 -15.88 -14.91
N PRO A 541 -34.49 -15.75 -15.93
CA PRO A 541 -34.16 -15.04 -17.16
C PRO A 541 -33.80 -13.57 -16.87
N LEU A 542 -32.67 -13.10 -17.41
CA LEU A 542 -32.20 -11.71 -17.29
C LEU A 542 -32.32 -11.00 -18.65
N PRO A 543 -33.49 -10.40 -18.97
CA PRO A 543 -33.73 -9.83 -20.29
C PRO A 543 -32.87 -8.58 -20.53
N GLY A 544 -31.91 -8.70 -21.45
CA GLY A 544 -31.01 -7.62 -21.84
C GLY A 544 -29.59 -7.73 -21.30
N GLY A 545 -29.24 -8.84 -20.63
CA GLY A 545 -27.88 -9.06 -20.12
C GLY A 545 -27.45 -7.94 -19.19
N ASP A 546 -26.33 -7.27 -19.51
CA ASP A 546 -25.78 -6.14 -18.76
C ASP A 546 -26.80 -5.03 -18.47
N ALA A 547 -27.78 -4.81 -19.35
CA ALA A 547 -28.81 -3.80 -19.12
C ALA A 547 -29.65 -4.07 -17.87
N ALA A 548 -29.78 -5.32 -17.42
CA ALA A 548 -30.48 -5.67 -16.19
C ALA A 548 -29.71 -5.22 -14.93
N THR A 549 -28.38 -5.09 -15.02
CA THR A 549 -27.54 -4.56 -13.93
C THR A 549 -27.83 -3.06 -13.68
N ASP A 550 -28.02 -2.29 -14.74
CA ASP A 550 -28.32 -0.84 -14.66
C ASP A 550 -29.81 -0.55 -14.49
N GLN A 551 -30.67 -1.50 -14.85
CA GLN A 551 -32.13 -1.35 -14.82
C GLN A 551 -32.79 -2.51 -14.05
N PRO A 552 -32.71 -2.52 -12.70
CA PRO A 552 -33.15 -3.65 -11.86
C PRO A 552 -34.63 -4.04 -11.96
N TRP A 553 -35.46 -3.27 -12.67
CA TRP A 553 -36.87 -3.60 -12.94
C TRP A 553 -37.05 -4.63 -14.07
N ARG A 554 -36.00 -4.86 -14.88
CA ARG A 554 -35.94 -5.88 -15.94
C ARG A 554 -35.83 -7.28 -15.34
#